data_AF-A0A3P7G1I5-F1
#
_entry.id   AF-A0A3P7G1I5-F1
#
_cell.length_a   1.000
_cell.length_b   1.000
_cell.length_c   1.000
_cell.angle_alpha   90.00
_cell.angle_beta   90.00
_cell.angle_gamma   90.00
#
_symmetry.space_group_name_H-M   'P 1'
#
loop_
_entity.id
_entity.type
_entity.pdbx_description
1 polymer ?
#
loop_
_entity_poly.entity_id
_entity_poly.type
_entity_poly.pdbx_seq_one_letter_code
_entity_poly.pdbx_strand_id
1 'polypeptide(L)'
;MTICNDELKLLIPICDNMNQTHRNPCSLALFNCKRLNLNYNHSRILVHVGQCNIQSPIFTFEEEICPTKCSQKSRPVCDTKQKTYRNLCTFQKHNCLERRNDEGNASFLYALMACNESSIITSSVEEQNERPLIDV
;
A
#
# COMPACT_ATOMS: atom_id res chain seq x y z
N MET A 1 12.34 10.62 -7.75
CA MET A 1 12.11 9.21 -7.37
C MET A 1 11.99 9.13 -5.84
N THR A 2 11.01 9.84 -5.29
CA THR A 2 10.91 10.17 -3.84
C THR A 2 9.62 9.62 -3.22
N ILE A 3 8.89 8.77 -3.95
CA ILE A 3 7.60 8.22 -3.54
C ILE A 3 7.82 6.98 -2.65
N CYS A 4 8.87 6.92 -1.85
CA CYS A 4 9.15 5.77 -0.97
C CYS A 4 10.17 6.15 0.12
N ASN A 5 10.42 7.45 0.28
CA ASN A 5 11.36 7.98 1.24
C ASN A 5 10.54 8.43 2.44
N ASP A 6 10.34 7.53 3.39
CA ASP A 6 9.98 7.89 4.75
C ASP A 6 10.21 6.67 5.64
N GLU A 7 11.25 6.78 6.48
CA GLU A 7 11.59 5.87 7.58
C GLU A 7 10.43 5.69 8.60
N LEU A 8 9.29 6.35 8.39
CA LEU A 8 8.09 6.25 9.19
C LEU A 8 6.93 5.46 8.57
N LYS A 9 7.07 4.89 7.35
CA LYS A 9 6.03 4.00 6.82
C LYS A 9 6.08 2.66 7.55
N LEU A 10 5.23 2.55 8.58
CA LEU A 10 4.91 1.34 9.34
C LEU A 10 5.17 0.09 8.48
N LEU A 11 6.03 -0.82 8.97
CA LEU A 11 6.34 -2.11 8.35
C LEU A 11 5.10 -3.02 8.39
N ILE A 12 4.08 -2.63 7.62
CA ILE A 12 2.82 -3.33 7.50
C ILE A 12 2.95 -4.23 6.28
N PRO A 13 3.19 -5.54 6.46
CA PRO A 13 3.36 -6.45 5.35
C PRO A 13 2.10 -6.49 4.50
N ILE A 14 2.26 -6.81 3.23
CA ILE A 14 1.15 -7.06 2.31
C ILE A 14 1.44 -8.29 1.46
N CYS A 15 0.39 -8.98 1.05
CA CYS A 15 0.48 -10.17 0.22
C CYS A 15 0.09 -9.86 -1.22
N ASP A 16 0.87 -10.35 -2.18
CA ASP A 16 0.53 -10.29 -3.60
C ASP A 16 -0.10 -11.58 -4.13
N ASN A 17 -0.58 -11.53 -5.38
CA ASN A 17 -1.29 -12.61 -6.07
C ASN A 17 -0.42 -13.83 -6.41
N MET A 18 0.88 -13.78 -6.13
CA MET A 18 1.81 -14.89 -6.31
C MET A 18 2.36 -15.40 -4.97
N ASN A 19 1.64 -15.12 -3.88
CA ASN A 19 2.00 -15.52 -2.52
C ASN A 19 3.33 -14.92 -2.04
N GLN A 20 3.74 -13.78 -2.59
CA GLN A 20 4.94 -13.07 -2.15
C GLN A 20 4.55 -11.97 -1.15
N THR A 21 5.13 -12.05 0.04
CA THR A 21 4.98 -10.99 1.06
C THR A 21 5.94 -9.85 0.76
N HIS A 22 5.40 -8.64 0.69
CA HIS A 22 6.17 -7.40 0.57
C HIS A 22 6.17 -6.68 1.92
N ARG A 23 7.29 -6.06 2.30
CA ARG A 23 7.47 -5.42 3.62
C ARG A 23 6.44 -4.33 3.93
N ASN A 24 5.96 -3.65 2.90
CA ASN A 24 4.96 -2.58 2.95
C ASN A 24 4.41 -2.26 1.53
N PRO A 25 3.32 -1.46 1.42
CA PRO A 25 2.79 -1.04 0.11
C PRO A 25 3.83 -0.44 -0.85
N CYS A 26 4.67 0.44 -0.33
CA CYS A 26 5.75 1.05 -1.09
C CYS A 26 6.71 0.00 -1.70
N SER A 27 7.04 -1.07 -0.98
CA SER A 27 7.91 -2.12 -1.53
C SER A 27 7.26 -2.89 -2.68
N LEU A 28 5.95 -3.17 -2.64
CA LEU A 28 5.23 -3.74 -3.78
C LEU A 28 5.17 -2.74 -4.95
N ALA A 29 4.95 -1.44 -4.68
CA ALA A 29 4.96 -0.41 -5.71
C ALA A 29 6.32 -0.33 -6.43
N LEU A 30 7.43 -0.36 -5.69
CA LEU A 30 8.78 -0.40 -6.27
C LEU A 30 9.03 -1.69 -7.04
N PHE A 31 8.56 -2.82 -6.53
CA PHE A 31 8.65 -4.10 -7.22
C PHE A 31 7.96 -4.04 -8.59
N ASN A 32 6.73 -3.54 -8.66
CA ASN A 32 6.01 -3.41 -9.92
C ASN A 32 6.61 -2.36 -10.85
N CYS A 33 7.09 -1.22 -10.31
CA CYS A 33 7.80 -0.22 -11.09
C CYS A 33 9.03 -0.82 -11.80
N LYS A 34 9.82 -1.64 -11.10
CA LYS A 34 10.94 -2.37 -11.70
C LYS A 34 10.48 -3.36 -12.77
N ARG A 35 9.37 -4.06 -12.55
CA ARG A 35 8.84 -5.04 -13.52
C ARG A 35 8.43 -4.39 -14.83
N LEU A 36 7.73 -3.26 -14.76
CA LEU A 36 7.34 -2.49 -15.93
C LEU A 36 8.58 -2.01 -16.72
N ASN A 37 9.61 -1.52 -16.03
CA ASN A 37 10.85 -1.08 -16.68
C ASN A 37 11.65 -2.21 -17.36
N LEU A 38 11.49 -3.44 -16.88
CA LEU A 38 12.19 -4.62 -17.41
C LEU A 38 11.36 -5.40 -18.45
N ASN A 39 10.23 -4.83 -18.92
CA ASN A 39 9.30 -5.47 -19.86
C ASN A 39 8.82 -6.86 -19.41
N TYR A 40 8.67 -7.07 -18.10
CA TYR A 40 7.96 -8.27 -17.62
C TYR A 40 6.46 -8.11 -17.85
N ASN A 41 5.82 -9.16 -18.37
CA ASN A 41 4.45 -9.11 -18.91
C ASN A 41 3.40 -8.48 -17.99
N HIS A 42 3.46 -8.71 -16.67
CA HIS A 42 2.45 -8.19 -15.74
C HIS A 42 3.02 -7.82 -14.35
N SER A 43 2.39 -6.82 -13.76
CA SER A 43 2.51 -6.35 -12.38
C SER A 43 1.93 -7.37 -11.40
N ARG A 44 2.41 -7.37 -10.16
CA ARG A 44 1.81 -8.12 -9.06
C ARG A 44 0.65 -7.35 -8.47
N ILE A 45 -0.42 -8.08 -8.16
CA ILE A 45 -1.68 -7.56 -7.67
C ILE A 45 -1.71 -7.73 -6.15
N LEU A 46 -2.02 -6.64 -5.44
CA LEU A 46 -2.24 -6.68 -4.00
C LEU A 46 -3.50 -7.48 -3.67
N VAL A 47 -3.35 -8.54 -2.87
CA VAL A 47 -4.46 -9.38 -2.39
C VAL A 47 -5.00 -8.84 -1.08
N HIS A 48 -4.16 -8.75 -0.05
CA HIS A 48 -4.57 -8.27 1.27
C HIS A 48 -3.42 -7.62 2.04
N VAL A 49 -3.79 -6.88 3.08
CA VAL A 49 -2.86 -6.39 4.11
C VAL A 49 -2.56 -7.53 5.08
N GLY A 50 -1.30 -7.67 5.50
CA GLY A 50 -0.77 -8.80 6.24
C GLY A 50 0.20 -9.65 5.41
N GLN A 51 0.96 -10.50 6.09
CA GLN A 51 1.81 -11.50 5.42
C GLN A 51 0.95 -12.53 4.71
N CYS A 52 1.44 -13.06 3.60
CA CYS A 52 0.81 -14.20 2.95
C CYS A 52 0.73 -15.41 3.89
N ASN A 53 -0.29 -16.24 3.71
CA ASN A 53 -0.46 -17.48 4.44
C ASN A 53 -1.09 -18.55 3.54
N ILE A 54 -1.31 -19.75 4.06
CA ILE A 54 -1.85 -20.89 3.30
C ILE A 54 -3.25 -20.65 2.71
N GLN A 55 -3.99 -19.65 3.19
CA GLN A 55 -5.32 -19.27 2.70
C GLN A 55 -5.27 -18.05 1.76
N SER A 56 -4.11 -17.43 1.55
CA SER A 56 -3.96 -16.30 0.64
C SER A 56 -4.24 -16.73 -0.81
N PRO A 57 -5.21 -16.12 -1.51
CA PRO A 57 -5.48 -16.44 -2.91
C PRO A 57 -4.25 -16.23 -3.81
N ILE A 58 -3.98 -17.21 -4.66
CA ILE A 58 -2.96 -17.17 -5.72
C ILE A 58 -3.70 -17.18 -7.05
N PHE A 59 -3.37 -16.26 -7.95
CA PHE A 59 -4.00 -16.15 -9.27
C PHE A 59 -3.10 -15.34 -10.22
N THR A 60 -3.18 -15.59 -11.52
CA THR A 60 -2.47 -14.79 -12.53
C THR A 60 -3.14 -13.43 -12.76
N PHE A 61 -2.54 -12.59 -13.60
CA PHE A 61 -3.14 -11.31 -13.95
C PHE A 61 -4.50 -11.49 -14.65
N GLU A 62 -4.61 -12.47 -15.55
CA GLU A 62 -5.79 -12.77 -16.35
C GLU A 62 -6.93 -13.36 -15.52
N GLU A 63 -6.59 -14.02 -14.41
CA GLU A 63 -7.54 -14.62 -13.47
C GLU A 63 -8.12 -13.59 -12.48
N GLU A 64 -7.64 -12.35 -12.48
CA GLU A 64 -8.10 -11.32 -11.53
C GLU A 64 -9.60 -10.97 -11.71
N ILE A 65 -10.35 -11.09 -10.60
CA ILE A 65 -11.74 -10.65 -10.51
C ILE A 65 -11.84 -9.32 -9.77
N CYS A 66 -12.28 -8.26 -10.46
CA CYS A 66 -12.46 -6.94 -9.84
C CYS A 66 -13.58 -6.97 -8.79
N PRO A 67 -13.39 -6.35 -7.60
CA PRO A 67 -14.46 -6.18 -6.63
C PRO A 67 -15.68 -5.45 -7.21
N THR A 68 -16.88 -6.02 -7.05
CA THR A 68 -18.13 -5.39 -7.52
C THR A 68 -18.71 -4.44 -6.47
N LYS A 69 -18.62 -4.81 -5.19
CA LYS A 69 -19.10 -4.04 -4.03
C LYS A 69 -17.95 -3.78 -3.06
N CYS A 70 -17.96 -2.60 -2.46
CA CYS A 70 -17.04 -2.23 -1.37
C CYS A 70 -17.83 -1.68 -0.19
N SER A 71 -17.29 -1.89 1.02
CA SER A 71 -17.85 -1.30 2.24
C SER A 71 -17.84 0.23 2.18
N GLN A 72 -18.78 0.87 2.87
CA GLN A 72 -18.80 2.33 3.05
C GLN A 72 -17.88 2.82 4.17
N LYS A 73 -17.28 1.92 4.97
CA LYS A 73 -16.34 2.30 6.03
C LYS A 73 -15.12 3.03 5.45
N SER A 74 -14.79 4.19 6.02
CA SER A 74 -13.63 4.99 5.62
C SER A 74 -12.37 4.52 6.34
N ARG A 75 -11.37 4.11 5.57
CA ARG A 75 -10.02 3.73 6.00
C ARG A 75 -9.07 4.07 4.86
N PRO A 76 -8.74 5.36 4.67
CA PRO A 76 -8.23 5.86 3.41
C PRO A 76 -6.89 5.24 3.04
N VAL A 77 -6.63 5.20 1.74
CA VAL A 77 -5.35 4.75 1.18
C VAL A 77 -4.91 5.68 0.06
N CYS A 78 -3.61 5.74 -0.21
CA CYS A 78 -3.02 6.61 -1.21
C CYS A 78 -2.25 5.78 -2.24
N ASP A 79 -2.36 6.14 -3.52
CA ASP A 79 -1.61 5.52 -4.61
C ASP A 79 -0.40 6.36 -5.06
N THR A 80 0.41 5.81 -5.97
CA THR A 80 1.59 6.47 -6.54
C THR A 80 1.27 7.67 -7.44
N LYS A 81 0.00 7.90 -7.76
CA LYS A 81 -0.51 9.07 -8.49
C LYS A 81 -1.10 10.13 -7.55
N GLN A 82 -0.85 10.04 -6.24
CA GLN A 82 -1.36 10.94 -5.21
C GLN A 82 -2.89 11.04 -5.16
N LYS A 83 -3.58 9.95 -5.51
CA LYS A 83 -5.04 9.83 -5.37
C LYS A 83 -5.40 9.08 -4.10
N THR A 84 -6.24 9.71 -3.27
CA THR A 84 -6.83 9.09 -2.09
C THR A 84 -8.05 8.26 -2.47
N TYR A 85 -8.14 7.05 -1.93
CA TYR A 85 -9.32 6.18 -2.02
C TYR A 85 -9.92 6.02 -0.63
N ARG A 86 -11.26 5.92 -0.56
CA ARG A 86 -12.00 5.78 0.70
C ARG A 86 -11.51 4.60 1.55
N ASN A 87 -11.21 3.49 0.88
CA ASN A 87 -10.64 2.30 1.49
C ASN A 87 -9.92 1.41 0.47
N LEU A 88 -9.23 0.39 0.97
CA LEU A 88 -8.44 -0.53 0.15
C LEU A 88 -9.27 -1.22 -0.96
N CYS A 89 -10.51 -1.62 -0.66
CA CYS A 89 -11.39 -2.23 -1.66
C CYS A 89 -11.68 -1.26 -2.82
N THR A 90 -11.96 0.01 -2.52
CA THR A 90 -12.21 1.02 -3.57
C THR A 90 -10.98 1.28 -4.42
N PHE A 91 -9.78 1.21 -3.84
CA PHE A 91 -8.52 1.23 -4.59
C PHE A 91 -8.39 0.00 -5.50
N GLN A 92 -8.53 -1.21 -4.96
CA GLN A 92 -8.42 -2.47 -5.72
C GLN A 92 -9.42 -2.52 -6.88
N LYS A 93 -10.67 -2.11 -6.64
CA LYS A 93 -11.70 -2.01 -7.68
C LYS A 93 -11.26 -1.09 -8.82
N HIS A 94 -10.85 0.14 -8.50
CA HIS A 94 -10.42 1.08 -9.52
C HIS A 94 -9.21 0.57 -10.29
N ASN A 95 -8.22 0.05 -9.58
CA ASN A 95 -6.95 -0.36 -10.16
C ASN A 95 -7.06 -1.64 -11.01
N CYS A 96 -7.95 -2.56 -10.65
CA CYS A 96 -8.30 -3.71 -11.49
C CYS A 96 -8.95 -3.28 -12.81
N LEU A 97 -9.84 -2.28 -12.77
CA LEU A 97 -10.45 -1.73 -13.98
C LEU A 97 -9.44 -0.98 -14.86
N GLU A 98 -8.53 -0.20 -14.27
CA GLU A 98 -7.45 0.46 -15.00
C GLU A 98 -6.55 -0.57 -15.70
N ARG A 99 -6.12 -1.62 -14.99
CA ARG A 99 -5.29 -2.71 -15.56
C ARG A 99 -5.92 -3.38 -16.77
N ARG A 100 -7.24 -3.57 -16.77
CA ARG A 100 -7.97 -4.17 -17.89
C ARG A 100 -8.02 -3.27 -19.13
N ASN A 101 -7.88 -1.96 -18.96
CA ASN A 101 -7.86 -1.00 -20.05
C ASN A 101 -6.43 -0.75 -20.55
N ASP A 102 -5.54 -0.37 -19.62
CA ASP A 102 -4.13 -0.13 -19.87
C ASP A 102 -3.36 -0.34 -18.57
N GLU A 103 -2.63 -1.46 -18.49
CA GLU A 103 -1.80 -1.78 -17.34
C GLU A 103 -0.75 -0.70 -17.04
N GLY A 104 -0.18 -0.06 -18.06
CA GLY A 104 0.83 0.99 -17.89
C GLY A 104 0.29 2.22 -17.19
N ASN A 105 -1.03 2.44 -17.23
CA ASN A 105 -1.68 3.55 -16.55
C ASN A 105 -2.08 3.22 -15.10
N ALA A 106 -2.07 1.94 -14.70
CA ALA A 106 -2.46 1.55 -13.35
C ALA A 106 -1.48 2.15 -12.31
N SER A 107 -2.02 2.84 -11.30
CA SER A 107 -1.23 3.29 -10.15
C SER A 107 -0.93 2.13 -9.20
N PHE A 108 0.07 2.28 -8.32
CA PHE A 108 0.36 1.30 -7.28
C PHE A 108 -0.03 1.84 -5.91
N LEU A 109 -0.44 0.95 -5.00
CA LEU A 109 -0.70 1.34 -3.63
C LEU A 109 0.60 1.86 -2.99
N TYR A 110 0.56 3.08 -2.48
CA TYR A 110 1.71 3.75 -1.90
C TYR A 110 1.64 3.82 -0.36
N ALA A 111 0.45 4.04 0.21
CA ALA A 111 0.28 4.17 1.66
C ALA A 111 -1.09 3.65 2.13
N LEU A 112 -1.14 3.17 3.39
CA LEU A 112 -2.38 2.78 4.08
C LEU A 112 -2.98 3.96 4.87
N MET A 113 -2.99 5.15 4.26
CA MET A 113 -3.53 6.42 4.76
C MET A 113 -3.86 7.33 3.57
N ALA A 114 -4.57 8.44 3.79
CA ALA A 114 -4.83 9.37 2.69
C ALA A 114 -3.54 10.02 2.17
N CYS A 115 -3.56 10.53 0.94
CA CYS A 115 -2.44 11.29 0.41
C CYS A 115 -2.26 12.59 1.21
N ASN A 116 -1.00 12.99 1.43
CA ASN A 116 -0.62 14.18 2.18
C ASN A 116 -1.08 14.20 3.66
N GLU A 117 -1.55 13.07 4.19
CA GLU A 117 -1.60 12.86 5.63
C GLU A 117 -0.19 12.47 6.07
N SER A 118 0.62 13.44 6.49
CA SER A 118 1.82 13.15 7.27
C SER A 118 1.35 12.54 8.57
N SER A 119 1.87 11.36 8.91
CA SER A 119 1.63 10.69 10.19
C SER A 119 1.94 11.66 11.33
N ILE A 120 0.90 12.31 11.87
CA ILE A 120 0.90 12.74 13.26
C ILE A 120 0.81 11.44 14.06
N ILE A 121 1.92 10.70 14.11
CA ILE A 121 2.16 9.81 15.24
C ILE A 121 2.59 10.78 16.33
N THR A 122 1.61 11.41 16.98
CA THR A 122 1.80 11.76 18.38
C THR A 122 2.08 10.42 19.01
N SER A 123 3.34 10.18 19.36
CA SER A 123 3.70 9.16 20.30
C SER A 123 2.75 9.32 21.47
N SER A 124 1.82 8.39 21.63
CA SER A 124 1.26 8.05 22.94
C SER A 124 2.33 7.35 23.79
N VAL A 125 3.58 7.83 23.69
CA VAL A 125 4.72 7.57 24.55
C VAL A 125 5.15 8.98 24.92
N GLU A 126 4.54 9.49 25.99
CA GLU A 126 5.11 10.60 26.74
C GLU A 126 6.51 10.18 27.14
N GLU A 127 7.51 10.77 26.48
CA GLU A 127 8.84 10.90 27.04
C GLU A 127 8.69 11.76 28.30
N GLN A 128 8.56 11.10 29.47
CA GLN A 128 8.87 11.73 30.75
C GLN A 128 10.37 12.04 30.75
N ASN A 129 10.71 13.19 30.18
CA ASN A 129 12.06 13.73 30.22
C ASN A 129 11.98 15.26 30.41
N GLU A 130 11.37 15.68 31.52
CA GLU A 130 11.64 16.99 32.09
C GLU A 130 12.98 16.93 32.84
N ARG A 131 13.97 17.56 32.22
CA ARG A 131 15.31 17.84 32.76
C ARG A 131 15.25 19.10 33.67
N PRO A 132 16.36 19.44 34.34
CA PRO A 132 16.57 19.42 35.79
C PRO A 132 16.30 20.78 36.48
N LEU A 133 16.05 20.77 37.80
CA LEU A 133 16.30 21.95 38.64
C LEU A 133 17.40 21.67 39.67
N ILE A 134 18.25 22.68 39.78
CA ILE A 134 19.51 22.82 40.48
C ILE A 134 19.25 23.21 41.96
N ASP A 135 20.17 22.79 42.84
CA ASP A 135 20.53 23.28 44.19
C ASP A 135 19.48 23.43 45.30
N VAL A 136 19.58 22.56 46.33
CA VAL A 136 19.80 22.91 47.76
C VAL A 136 20.66 21.81 48.41
#